data_AF-A0A831UI52-F1
#
_entry.id   AF-A0A831UI52-F1
#
_cell.length_a   1.000
_cell.length_b   1.000
_cell.length_c   1.000
_cell.angle_alpha   90.00
_cell.angle_beta   90.00
_cell.angle_gamma   90.00
#
_symmetry.space_group_name_H-M   'P 1'
#
loop_
_entity.id
_entity.type
_entity.pdbx_description
1 polymer ?
#
loop_
_entity_poly.entity_id
_entity_poly.type
_entity_poly.pdbx_seq_one_letter_code
_entity_poly.pdbx_strand_id
1 'polypeptide(L)' 'CRISNAIIDNNVSIPPHTEIGYDLELDRARGFTVTPEGVVVVPKSYRF' A
#
# COMPACT_ATOMS: atom_id res chain seq x y z
N CYS A 1 8.88 -1.87 -8.86
CA CYS A 1 7.84 -1.79 -7.83
C CYS A 1 7.76 -3.16 -7.15
N ARG A 2 7.59 -3.21 -5.82
CA ARG A 2 7.43 -4.44 -5.06
C ARG A 2 6.18 -4.33 -4.19
N ILE A 3 5.30 -5.31 -4.26
CA ILE A 3 4.04 -5.33 -3.52
C ILE A 3 3.91 -6.73 -2.90
N SER A 4 3.67 -6.78 -1.59
CA SER A 4 3.41 -8.02 -0.85
C SER A 4 2.24 -7.79 0.08
N ASN A 5 1.38 -8.80 0.27
CA ASN A 5 0.25 -8.76 1.21
C ASN A 5 -0.56 -7.45 1.17
N ALA A 6 -0.90 -6.96 -0.02
CA ALA A 6 -1.58 -5.68 -0.19
C ALA A 6 -2.79 -5.78 -1.12
N ILE A 7 -3.83 -5.02 -0.78
CA ILE A 7 -5.04 -4.79 -1.56
C ILE A 7 -4.92 -3.41 -2.18
N ILE A 8 -4.87 -3.34 -3.50
CA ILE A 8 -4.80 -2.08 -4.25
C ILE A 8 -6.13 -1.90 -4.98
N ASP A 9 -6.85 -0.83 -4.67
CA ASP A 9 -8.12 -0.54 -5.34
C ASP A 9 -7.90 -0.04 -6.79
N ASN A 10 -8.99 0.19 -7.50
CA ASN A 10 -8.99 0.54 -8.91
C ASN A 10 -8.35 1.90 -9.18
N ASN A 11 -7.74 2.02 -10.36
CA ASN A 11 -7.18 3.28 -10.88
C ASN A 11 -6.08 3.90 -9.99
N VAL A 12 -5.31 3.05 -9.31
CA VAL A 12 -4.13 3.45 -8.54
C VAL A 12 -2.89 3.33 -9.44
N SER A 13 -2.11 4.40 -9.56
CA SER A 13 -0.87 4.40 -10.33
C SER A 13 0.32 4.40 -9.37
N ILE A 14 1.02 3.26 -9.29
CA ILE A 14 2.13 3.07 -8.36
C ILE A 14 3.44 3.41 -9.09
N PRO A 15 4.24 4.36 -8.57
CA PRO A 15 5.49 4.72 -9.21
C PRO A 15 6.51 3.57 -9.19
N PRO A 16 7.51 3.61 -10.08
CA PRO A 16 8.63 2.68 -10.01
C PRO A 16 9.34 2.83 -8.64
N HIS A 17 9.95 1.74 -8.17
CA HIS A 17 10.62 1.67 -6.86
C HIS A 17 9.75 1.81 -5.60
N THR A 18 8.41 1.83 -5.70
CA THR A 18 7.55 1.73 -4.52
C THR A 18 7.60 0.33 -3.91
N GLU A 19 7.58 0.28 -2.58
CA GLU A 19 7.48 -0.93 -1.76
C GLU A 19 6.22 -0.82 -0.89
N ILE A 20 5.28 -1.75 -1.02
CA ILE A 20 4.02 -1.81 -0.25
C ILE A 20 3.89 -3.18 0.40
N GLY A 21 3.57 -3.22 1.69
CA GLY A 21 3.43 -4.41 2.53
C GLY A 21 4.76 -5.13 2.83
N TYR A 22 5.87 -4.39 2.71
CA TYR A 22 7.18 -4.80 3.24
C TYR A 22 7.45 -4.16 4.60
N ASP A 23 7.04 -2.90 4.76
CA ASP A 23 7.22 -2.12 5.98
C ASP A 23 5.85 -1.58 6.43
N LEU A 24 5.22 -2.32 7.35
CA LEU A 24 3.88 -2.00 7.82
C LEU A 24 3.82 -0.68 8.58
N GLU A 25 4.93 -0.25 9.20
CA GLU A 25 5.01 1.04 9.89
C GLU A 25 5.06 2.17 8.88
N LEU A 26 5.88 2.03 7.83
CA LEU A 26 5.95 2.99 6.73
C LEU A 26 4.60 3.09 6.00
N ASP A 27 3.95 1.96 5.75
CA ASP A 27 2.64 1.93 5.10
C ASP A 27 1.55 2.58 5.96
N ARG A 28 1.58 2.37 7.28
CA ARG A 28 0.75 3.13 8.23
C ARG A 28 1.05 4.63 8.20
N ALA A 29 2.33 5.00 8.16
CA ALA A 29 2.75 6.41 8.12
C ALA A 29 2.32 7.12 6.82
N ARG A 30 2.24 6.39 5.70
CA ARG A 30 1.68 6.87 4.42
C ARG A 30 0.17 7.07 4.45
N GLY A 31 -0.50 6.64 5.53
CA GLY A 31 -1.95 6.70 5.68
C GLY A 31 -2.68 5.51 5.05
N PHE A 32 -1.98 4.40 4.76
CA PHE A 32 -2.63 3.17 4.33
C PHE A 32 -3.27 2.45 5.51
N THR A 33 -4.39 1.78 5.22
CA THR A 33 -5.06 0.95 6.22
C THR A 33 -4.33 -0.37 6.31
N VAL A 34 -3.68 -0.65 7.44
CA VAL A 34 -3.01 -1.93 7.69
C VAL A 34 -3.85 -2.76 8.64
N THR A 35 -4.31 -3.93 8.19
CA THR A 35 -5.09 -4.85 9.01
C THR A 35 -4.22 -5.53 10.07
N PRO A 36 -4.80 -6.07 11.16
CA PRO A 36 -4.06 -6.85 12.15
C PRO A 36 -3.35 -8.08 11.56
N GLU A 37 -3.88 -8.62 10.46
CA GLU A 37 -3.30 -9.74 9.70
C GLU A 37 -2.15 -9.30 8.78
N GLY A 38 -1.77 -8.02 8.82
CA GLY A 38 -0.65 -7.47 8.06
C GLY A 38 -0.99 -7.15 6.60
N VAL A 39 -2.28 -7.03 6.25
CA VAL A 39 -2.71 -6.69 4.89
C VAL A 39 -2.77 -5.17 4.73
N VAL A 40 -2.08 -4.64 3.72
CA VAL A 40 -2.06 -3.19 3.43
C VAL A 40 -3.13 -2.84 2.40
N VAL A 41 -4.03 -1.92 2.71
CA VAL A 41 -5.09 -1.47 1.81
C VAL A 41 -4.80 -0.07 1.29
N VAL A 42 -4.62 0.03 -0.02
CA VAL A 42 -4.43 1.29 -0.76
C VAL A 42 -5.77 1.71 -1.36
N PRO A 43 -6.33 2.86 -0.96
CA PRO A 43 -7.66 3.29 -1.39
C PRO A 43 -7.70 3.69 -2.86
N LYS A 44 -8.92 3.75 -3.41
CA LYS A 44 -9.16 4.18 -4.80
C LYS A 44 -8.59 5.56 -5.07
N SER A 45 -8.01 5.75 -6.25
CA SER A 45 -7.44 7.04 -6.68
C SER A 45 -6.34 7.58 -5.78
N TYR A 46 -5.67 6.73 -4.99
CA TYR A 46 -4.49 7.14 -4.24
C TYR A 46 -3.40 7.65 -5.20
N ARG A 47 -2.87 8.84 -4.91
CA ARG A 47 -1.73 9.43 -5.60
C ARG A 47 -0.52 9.35 -4.69
N PHE A 48 0.53 8.69 -5.20
CA PHE A 48 1.83 8.58 -4.55
C PHE A 48 2.64 9.88 -4.64
#